data_AF-A0A9D1KJ15-F1
#
_entry.id   AF-A0A9D1KJ15-F1
#
_cell.length_a   1.000
_cell.length_b   1.000
_cell.length_c   1.000
_cell.angle_alpha   90.00
_cell.angle_beta   90.00
_cell.angle_gamma   90.00
#
_symmetry.space_group_name_H-M   'P 1'
#
loop_
_entity.id
_entity.type
_entity.pdbx_description
1 polymer ?
#
loop_
_entity_poly.entity_id
_entity_poly.type
_entity_poly.pdbx_seq_one_letter_code
_entity_poly.pdbx_strand_id
1 'polypeptide(L)'
;MENLSTDDLLTLIAGHAVTQSADAEYLKPVAEQLTRDDWRKLWEMSCTHQIQALVYYELSRCGCNQLVPADIRDLFEEISHASAIRFFSFCSFTSFVVSIFRSNGIPCIVLKGITLSSLYPAGEVRNLTDADIYVPDKEDFNRAKKLLIDRGFVRMHNQVDHHLEYSYTMNQGVFILELHSFPAASLPDGSCQREVEKIFSDAASDPDNYHPLGMDVPALRPELYAMSLCLHMLQHFMSAGFGLRLLCDWVVFLKSKGAKMDCEKFCRYICGAGMGKFVWSVTAICSQKLGLDIGADAPFMSMLRCGVSGEQLEKMYLDIISGGDFGAAQKPRMVAVPDDLGLISYLKTLNRQTSFKYPRASKIFVLLPFLWVGTVFGFLHNNRHLRKVKTIDILKSAEERGKLLKELELFRKKGKR
;
A
#
# COMPACT_ATOMS: atom_id res chain seq x y z
N MET A 1 -13.05 -25.68 -19.11
CA MET A 1 -12.65 -24.57 -18.22
C MET A 1 -13.36 -23.35 -18.75
N GLU A 2 -14.22 -22.72 -17.95
CA GLU A 2 -14.88 -21.47 -18.32
C GLU A 2 -13.82 -20.42 -18.71
N ASN A 3 -14.15 -19.52 -19.64
CA ASN A 3 -13.28 -18.42 -20.04
C ASN A 3 -12.98 -17.54 -18.81
N LEU A 4 -11.84 -17.78 -18.15
CA LEU A 4 -11.31 -16.93 -17.08
C LEU A 4 -11.21 -15.51 -17.60
N SER A 5 -11.74 -14.54 -16.85
CA SER A 5 -11.52 -13.15 -17.18
C SER A 5 -10.02 -12.81 -17.04
N THR A 6 -9.54 -11.78 -17.75
CA THR A 6 -8.15 -11.33 -17.59
C THR A 6 -7.82 -10.91 -16.16
N ASP A 7 -8.82 -10.40 -15.43
CA ASP A 7 -8.73 -10.00 -14.03
C ASP A 7 -8.51 -11.21 -13.12
N ASP A 8 -9.27 -12.29 -13.35
CA ASP A 8 -9.09 -13.55 -12.63
C ASP A 8 -7.75 -14.20 -12.99
N LEU A 9 -7.33 -14.15 -14.25
CA LEU A 9 -6.03 -14.65 -14.69
C LEU A 9 -4.87 -13.91 -14.01
N LEU A 10 -4.90 -12.57 -13.99
CA LEU A 10 -3.85 -11.78 -13.34
C LEU A 10 -3.75 -12.14 -11.86
N THR A 11 -4.89 -12.28 -11.19
CA THR A 11 -4.96 -12.56 -9.76
C THR A 11 -4.51 -13.99 -9.46
N LEU A 12 -4.87 -14.95 -10.31
CA LEU A 12 -4.40 -16.34 -10.23
C LEU A 12 -2.88 -16.42 -10.39
N ILE A 13 -2.30 -15.75 -11.39
CA ILE A 13 -0.85 -15.67 -11.60
C ILE A 13 -0.16 -15.06 -10.39
N ALA A 14 -0.64 -13.89 -9.92
CA ALA A 14 -0.08 -13.23 -8.75
C ALA A 14 -0.13 -14.14 -7.51
N GLY A 15 -1.27 -14.81 -7.27
CA GLY A 15 -1.49 -15.72 -6.16
C GLY A 15 -0.54 -16.91 -6.16
N HIS A 16 -0.43 -17.62 -7.29
CA HIS A 16 0.50 -18.76 -7.43
C HIS A 16 1.96 -18.33 -7.21
N ALA A 17 2.34 -17.16 -7.72
CA ALA A 17 3.67 -16.60 -7.51
C ALA A 17 3.96 -16.38 -6.02
N VAL A 18 3.13 -15.59 -5.32
CA VAL A 18 3.39 -15.21 -3.92
C VAL A 18 3.16 -16.34 -2.92
N THR A 19 2.37 -17.35 -3.27
CA THR A 19 2.18 -18.55 -2.45
C THR A 19 3.21 -19.64 -2.74
N GLN A 20 4.01 -19.47 -3.81
CA GLN A 20 4.94 -20.48 -4.34
C GLN A 20 4.26 -21.84 -4.54
N SER A 21 3.10 -21.83 -5.21
CA SER A 21 2.35 -23.06 -5.48
C SER A 21 3.20 -24.10 -6.20
N ALA A 22 3.13 -25.35 -5.75
CA ALA A 22 3.86 -26.48 -6.34
C ALA A 22 3.35 -26.85 -7.74
N ASP A 23 2.12 -26.45 -8.08
CA ASP A 23 1.58 -26.65 -9.42
C ASP A 23 2.19 -25.63 -10.38
N ALA A 24 3.07 -26.11 -11.25
CA ALA A 24 3.72 -25.33 -12.30
C ALA A 24 3.04 -25.49 -13.67
N GLU A 25 2.08 -26.41 -13.81
CA GLU A 25 1.43 -26.73 -15.09
C GLU A 25 0.06 -26.04 -15.24
N TYR A 26 -0.54 -25.57 -14.13
CA TYR A 26 -1.88 -24.95 -14.13
C TYR A 26 -2.07 -23.85 -15.18
N LEU A 27 -1.01 -23.08 -15.48
CA LEU A 27 -1.09 -21.90 -16.34
C LEU A 27 -1.03 -22.26 -17.83
N LYS A 28 -0.35 -23.36 -18.19
CA LYS A 28 -0.04 -23.67 -19.59
C LYS A 28 -1.30 -23.90 -20.44
N PRO A 29 -2.30 -24.69 -20.02
CA PRO A 29 -3.54 -24.88 -20.79
C PRO A 29 -4.33 -23.58 -21.00
N VAL A 30 -4.24 -22.65 -20.04
CA VAL A 30 -4.91 -21.34 -20.12
C VAL A 30 -4.14 -20.42 -21.06
N ALA A 31 -2.81 -20.35 -20.91
CA ALA A 31 -1.92 -19.53 -21.72
C ALA A 31 -1.97 -19.87 -23.22
N GLU A 32 -2.12 -21.17 -23.57
CA GLU A 32 -2.25 -21.63 -24.96
C GLU A 32 -3.54 -21.15 -25.64
N GLN A 33 -4.55 -20.74 -24.88
CA GLN A 33 -5.84 -20.26 -25.40
C GLN A 33 -5.92 -18.73 -25.50
N LEU A 34 -4.94 -18.01 -24.95
CA LEU A 34 -4.96 -16.55 -24.93
C LEU A 34 -4.68 -15.96 -26.32
N THR A 35 -5.52 -15.02 -26.72
CA THR A 35 -5.27 -14.22 -27.91
C THR A 35 -4.17 -13.19 -27.64
N ARG A 36 -3.65 -12.56 -28.70
CA ARG A 36 -2.71 -11.44 -28.55
C ARG A 36 -3.32 -10.28 -27.74
N ASP A 37 -4.62 -10.04 -27.88
CA ASP A 37 -5.31 -8.97 -27.14
C ASP A 37 -5.45 -9.31 -25.65
N ASP A 38 -5.66 -10.59 -25.30
CA ASP A 38 -5.67 -11.04 -23.91
C ASP A 38 -4.31 -10.85 -23.25
N TRP A 39 -3.22 -11.22 -23.95
CA TRP A 39 -1.85 -10.96 -23.49
C TRP A 39 -1.58 -9.48 -23.31
N ARG A 40 -2.05 -8.64 -24.24
CA ARG A 40 -1.88 -7.20 -24.16
C ARG A 40 -2.60 -6.61 -22.95
N LYS A 41 -3.83 -7.07 -22.70
CA LYS A 41 -4.61 -6.67 -21.54
C LYS A 41 -3.95 -7.14 -20.24
N LEU A 42 -3.43 -8.37 -20.19
CA LEU A 42 -2.70 -8.88 -19.02
C LEU A 42 -1.48 -8.00 -18.70
N TRP A 43 -0.69 -7.62 -19.72
CA TRP A 43 0.41 -6.68 -19.58
C TRP A 43 -0.06 -5.33 -18.98
N GLU A 44 -1.08 -4.71 -19.58
CA GLU A 44 -1.60 -3.40 -19.16
C GLU A 44 -2.16 -3.42 -17.73
N MET A 45 -2.84 -4.51 -17.36
CA MET A 45 -3.33 -4.70 -16.00
C MET A 45 -2.19 -4.92 -15.00
N SER A 46 -1.18 -5.73 -15.35
CA SER A 46 -0.01 -5.91 -14.50
C SER A 46 0.73 -4.59 -14.27
N CYS A 47 0.74 -3.68 -15.26
CA CYS A 47 1.27 -2.32 -15.12
C CYS A 47 0.46 -1.48 -14.14
N THR A 48 -0.85 -1.53 -14.32
CA THR A 48 -1.83 -0.83 -13.48
C THR A 48 -1.73 -1.26 -12.01
N HIS A 49 -1.41 -2.53 -11.74
CA HIS A 49 -1.25 -3.07 -10.40
C HIS A 49 0.21 -3.10 -9.89
N GLN A 50 1.17 -2.65 -10.70
CA GLN A 50 2.61 -2.64 -10.39
C GLN A 50 3.20 -4.02 -10.03
N ILE A 51 2.78 -5.07 -10.73
CA ILE A 51 3.22 -6.46 -10.52
C ILE A 51 3.76 -7.12 -11.80
N GLN A 52 4.25 -6.33 -12.76
CA GLN A 52 4.71 -6.83 -14.07
C GLN A 52 5.85 -7.86 -13.92
N ALA A 53 6.85 -7.56 -13.10
CA ALA A 53 7.99 -8.45 -12.87
C ALA A 53 7.56 -9.75 -12.17
N LEU A 54 6.60 -9.69 -11.24
CA LEU A 54 6.01 -10.86 -10.59
C LEU A 54 5.24 -11.75 -11.57
N VAL A 55 4.45 -11.14 -12.46
CA VAL A 55 3.73 -11.86 -13.51
C VAL A 55 4.70 -12.55 -14.46
N TYR A 56 5.75 -11.86 -14.91
CA TYR A 56 6.75 -12.47 -15.79
C TYR A 56 7.57 -13.57 -15.11
N TYR A 57 7.90 -13.39 -13.83
CA TYR A 57 8.53 -14.44 -13.02
C TYR A 57 7.70 -15.72 -13.02
N GLU A 58 6.38 -15.61 -12.81
CA GLU A 58 5.50 -16.76 -12.78
C GLU A 58 5.31 -17.41 -14.16
N LEU A 59 5.15 -16.58 -15.21
CA LEU A 59 5.13 -17.08 -16.59
C LEU A 59 6.41 -17.87 -16.92
N SER A 60 7.56 -17.40 -16.45
CA SER A 60 8.86 -18.05 -16.65
C SER A 60 8.92 -19.37 -15.90
N ARG A 61 8.49 -19.37 -14.63
CA ARG A 61 8.44 -20.55 -13.76
C ARG A 61 7.56 -21.66 -14.36
N CYS A 62 6.43 -21.29 -14.97
CA CYS A 62 5.50 -22.19 -15.64
C CYS A 62 5.88 -22.53 -17.09
N GLY A 63 7.03 -22.06 -17.60
CA GLY A 63 7.47 -22.32 -18.97
C GLY A 63 6.57 -21.70 -20.05
N CYS A 64 5.80 -20.67 -19.71
CA CYS A 64 4.81 -20.03 -20.58
C CYS A 64 5.38 -18.85 -21.40
N ASN A 65 6.64 -18.45 -21.19
CA ASN A 65 7.24 -17.28 -21.88
C ASN A 65 7.19 -17.36 -23.40
N GLN A 66 7.31 -18.56 -23.97
CA GLN A 66 7.28 -18.77 -25.42
C GLN A 66 5.86 -18.62 -26.01
N LEU A 67 4.82 -18.70 -25.16
CA LEU A 67 3.43 -18.48 -25.55
C LEU A 67 3.06 -17.00 -25.59
N VAL A 68 3.86 -16.14 -24.95
CA VAL A 68 3.67 -14.69 -24.97
C VAL A 68 4.12 -14.14 -26.34
N PRO A 69 3.27 -13.33 -27.02
CA PRO A 69 3.65 -12.66 -28.26
C PRO A 69 4.95 -11.87 -28.10
N ALA A 70 5.84 -11.94 -29.09
CA ALA A 70 7.22 -11.44 -28.98
C ALA A 70 7.29 -9.98 -28.53
N ASP A 71 6.46 -9.10 -29.11
CA ASP A 71 6.43 -7.68 -28.77
C ASP A 71 5.97 -7.39 -27.34
N ILE A 72 5.14 -8.26 -26.75
CA ILE A 72 4.69 -8.16 -25.36
C ILE A 72 5.72 -8.80 -24.42
N ARG A 73 6.34 -9.90 -24.84
CA ARG A 73 7.42 -10.55 -24.10
C ARG A 73 8.60 -9.61 -23.90
N ASP A 74 8.99 -8.86 -24.94
CA ASP A 74 10.08 -7.87 -24.87
C ASP A 74 9.79 -6.80 -23.78
N LEU A 75 8.54 -6.36 -23.65
CA LEU A 75 8.13 -5.43 -22.58
C LEU A 75 8.29 -6.03 -21.18
N PHE A 76 7.91 -7.30 -21.00
CA PHE A 76 8.09 -8.02 -19.75
C PHE A 76 9.56 -8.26 -19.40
N GLU A 77 10.39 -8.57 -20.39
CA GLU A 77 11.84 -8.73 -20.21
C GLU A 77 12.51 -7.41 -19.82
N GLU A 78 12.18 -6.32 -20.51
CA GLU A 78 12.70 -4.98 -20.20
C GLU A 78 12.36 -4.56 -18.76
N ILE A 79 11.09 -4.67 -18.36
CA ILE A 79 10.68 -4.27 -17.01
C ILE A 79 11.27 -5.19 -15.93
N SER A 80 11.46 -6.48 -16.22
CA SER A 80 12.06 -7.42 -15.27
C SER A 80 13.54 -7.14 -15.04
N HIS A 81 14.29 -6.84 -16.12
CA HIS A 81 15.67 -6.37 -15.99
C HIS A 81 15.77 -5.04 -15.23
N ALA A 82 14.89 -4.07 -15.55
CA ALA A 82 14.84 -2.80 -14.85
C ALA A 82 14.50 -2.97 -13.36
N SER A 83 13.58 -3.88 -13.03
CA SER A 83 13.18 -4.21 -11.66
C SER A 83 14.34 -4.84 -10.87
N ALA A 84 15.11 -5.74 -11.49
CA ALA A 84 16.31 -6.32 -10.88
C ALA A 84 17.37 -5.26 -10.57
N ILE A 85 17.72 -4.40 -11.55
CA ILE A 85 18.66 -3.30 -11.34
C ILE A 85 18.17 -2.39 -10.21
N ARG A 86 16.86 -2.09 -10.19
CA ARG A 86 16.24 -1.25 -9.16
C ARG A 86 16.34 -1.90 -7.78
N PHE A 87 16.07 -3.20 -7.66
CA PHE A 87 16.18 -3.94 -6.42
C PHE A 87 17.59 -3.86 -5.82
N PHE A 88 18.63 -4.20 -6.58
CA PHE A 88 20.02 -4.09 -6.09
C PHE A 88 20.39 -2.65 -5.72
N SER A 89 19.93 -1.68 -6.52
CA SER A 89 20.16 -0.26 -6.28
C SER A 89 19.52 0.23 -4.98
N PHE A 90 18.26 -0.14 -4.73
CA PHE A 90 17.55 0.22 -3.49
C PHE A 90 18.09 -0.53 -2.28
N CYS A 91 18.55 -1.77 -2.43
CA CYS A 91 19.28 -2.48 -1.37
C CYS A 91 20.52 -1.69 -0.94
N SER A 92 21.36 -1.31 -1.91
CA SER A 92 22.55 -0.49 -1.66
C SER A 92 22.20 0.86 -1.04
N PHE A 93 21.21 1.57 -1.58
CA PHE A 93 20.77 2.87 -1.06
C PHE A 93 20.22 2.77 0.36
N THR A 94 19.38 1.79 0.65
CA THR A 94 18.78 1.60 1.99
C THR A 94 19.84 1.25 3.01
N SER A 95 20.78 0.37 2.66
CA SER A 95 21.93 0.04 3.49
C SER A 95 22.81 1.26 3.77
N PHE A 96 23.04 2.09 2.76
CA PHE A 96 23.74 3.37 2.93
C PHE A 96 23.03 4.27 3.94
N VAL A 97 21.72 4.51 3.81
CA VAL A 97 20.98 5.37 4.75
C VAL A 97 20.97 4.79 6.17
N VAL A 98 20.72 3.49 6.32
CA VAL A 98 20.76 2.81 7.62
C VAL A 98 22.15 2.92 8.25
N SER A 99 23.23 2.79 7.47
CA SER A 99 24.59 2.94 7.97
C SER A 99 24.90 4.37 8.45
N ILE A 100 24.35 5.39 7.78
CA ILE A 100 24.47 6.79 8.19
C ILE A 100 23.80 6.97 9.57
N PHE A 101 22.59 6.48 9.74
CA PHE A 101 21.85 6.61 11.00
C PHE A 101 22.53 5.82 12.13
N ARG A 102 22.92 4.57 11.87
CA ARG A 102 23.64 3.73 12.83
C ARG A 102 24.94 4.38 13.31
N SER A 103 25.76 4.89 12.38
CA SER A 103 27.06 5.53 12.71
C SER A 103 26.91 6.85 13.49
N ASN A 104 25.72 7.44 13.51
CA ASN A 104 25.42 8.66 14.25
C ASN A 104 24.54 8.37 15.49
N GLY A 105 24.34 7.11 15.88
CA GLY A 105 23.53 6.74 17.03
C GLY A 105 22.08 7.21 16.90
N ILE A 106 21.48 7.03 15.71
CA ILE A 106 20.06 7.26 15.41
C ILE A 106 19.42 5.90 15.15
N PRO A 107 18.67 5.33 16.10
CA PRO A 107 17.87 4.14 15.87
C PRO A 107 16.82 4.40 14.79
N CYS A 108 16.66 3.45 13.87
CA CYS A 108 15.68 3.54 12.80
C CYS A 108 15.10 2.17 12.47
N ILE A 109 13.94 2.18 11.82
CA ILE A 109 13.23 1.00 11.35
C ILE A 109 12.97 1.17 9.86
N VAL A 110 13.33 0.20 9.04
CA VAL A 110 12.98 0.18 7.63
C VAL A 110 11.60 -0.42 7.49
N LEU A 111 10.75 0.25 6.72
CA LEU A 111 9.39 -0.19 6.45
C LEU A 111 9.28 -0.68 5.00
N LYS A 112 8.22 -1.44 4.76
CA LYS A 112 7.70 -1.79 3.42
C LYS A 112 8.79 -2.26 2.45
N GLY A 113 9.12 -1.47 1.41
CA GLY A 113 9.77 -1.88 0.15
C GLY A 113 10.91 -2.90 0.28
N ILE A 114 11.99 -2.53 0.95
CA ILE A 114 13.14 -3.43 1.04
C ILE A 114 12.88 -4.63 1.96
N THR A 115 12.18 -4.42 3.08
CA THR A 115 11.93 -5.50 4.05
C THR A 115 10.93 -6.54 3.55
N LEU A 116 9.83 -6.20 2.86
CA LEU A 116 8.97 -7.25 2.28
C LEU A 116 9.55 -7.85 1.00
N SER A 117 10.46 -7.17 0.28
CA SER A 117 11.08 -7.76 -0.93
C SER A 117 11.79 -9.08 -0.61
N SER A 118 12.43 -9.20 0.56
CA SER A 118 13.06 -10.44 1.00
C SER A 118 12.07 -11.57 1.35
N LEU A 119 10.76 -11.30 1.33
CA LEU A 119 9.71 -12.29 1.55
C LEU A 119 9.06 -12.78 0.25
N TYR A 120 9.30 -12.10 -0.88
CA TYR A 120 8.83 -12.54 -2.18
C TYR A 120 9.64 -13.76 -2.67
N PRO A 121 9.14 -14.50 -3.69
CA PRO A 121 9.88 -15.60 -4.30
C PRO A 121 11.27 -15.21 -4.79
N ALA A 122 11.41 -13.96 -5.23
CA ALA A 122 12.67 -13.30 -5.55
C ALA A 122 12.55 -11.81 -5.16
N GLY A 123 13.62 -11.18 -4.68
CA GLY A 123 13.55 -9.79 -4.19
C GLY A 123 13.24 -8.80 -5.32
N GLU A 124 13.79 -9.06 -6.49
CA GLU A 124 13.67 -8.25 -7.70
C GLU A 124 12.28 -8.23 -8.33
N VAL A 125 11.39 -9.17 -7.99
CA VAL A 125 10.04 -9.19 -8.56
C VAL A 125 9.08 -8.24 -7.86
N ARG A 126 9.47 -7.72 -6.69
CA ARG A 126 8.72 -6.69 -5.98
C ARG A 126 9.12 -5.31 -6.49
N ASN A 127 8.17 -4.58 -7.07
CA ASN A 127 8.42 -3.20 -7.51
C ASN A 127 8.71 -2.27 -6.31
N LEU A 128 9.84 -1.57 -6.39
CA LEU A 128 10.30 -0.58 -5.41
C LEU A 128 10.22 0.83 -6.02
N THR A 129 9.77 1.80 -5.24
CA THR A 129 9.61 3.20 -5.67
C THR A 129 10.35 4.18 -4.77
N ASP A 130 10.49 3.83 -3.51
CA ASP A 130 10.99 4.66 -2.41
C ASP A 130 11.65 3.76 -1.35
N ALA A 131 12.40 4.40 -0.45
CA ALA A 131 12.86 3.80 0.78
C ALA A 131 12.11 4.43 1.95
N ASP A 132 11.29 3.65 2.65
CA ASP A 132 10.60 4.08 3.87
C ASP A 132 11.49 3.84 5.10
N ILE A 133 11.86 4.90 5.82
CA ILE A 133 12.58 4.78 7.09
C ILE A 133 11.83 5.51 8.20
N TYR A 134 11.51 4.78 9.26
CA TYR A 134 10.84 5.28 10.45
C TYR A 134 11.80 5.55 11.59
N VAL A 135 11.72 6.77 12.13
CA VAL A 135 12.43 7.21 13.33
C VAL A 135 11.38 7.65 14.36
N PRO A 136 11.04 6.79 15.34
CA PRO A 136 9.96 7.04 16.29
C PRO A 136 10.26 8.17 17.26
N ASP A 137 11.51 8.24 17.75
CA ASP A 137 11.89 9.25 18.72
C ASP A 137 11.96 10.63 18.05
N LYS A 138 11.38 11.63 18.72
CA LYS A 138 11.23 12.98 18.17
C LYS A 138 12.56 13.72 18.10
N GLU A 139 13.45 13.52 19.06
CA GLU A 139 14.76 14.16 19.07
C GLU A 139 15.64 13.56 17.98
N ASP A 140 15.66 12.23 17.88
CA ASP A 140 16.33 11.49 16.82
C ASP A 140 15.78 11.79 15.44
N PHE A 141 14.46 11.95 15.29
CA PHE A 141 13.85 12.39 14.04
C PHE A 141 14.37 13.78 13.62
N ASN A 142 14.51 14.71 14.57
CA ASN A 142 15.10 16.02 14.29
C ASN A 142 16.59 15.94 13.93
N ARG A 143 17.35 15.08 14.62
CA ARG A 143 18.76 14.79 14.31
C ARG A 143 18.89 14.19 12.91
N ALA A 144 18.04 13.23 12.55
CA ALA A 144 18.01 12.57 11.25
C ALA A 144 17.76 13.58 10.12
N LYS A 145 16.78 14.48 10.27
CA LYS A 145 16.53 15.54 9.27
C LYS A 145 17.78 16.38 8.99
N LYS A 146 18.45 16.84 10.06
CA LYS A 146 19.66 17.66 9.92
C LYS A 146 20.78 16.86 9.25
N LEU A 147 20.98 15.63 9.71
CA LEU A 147 22.00 14.73 9.19
C LEU A 147 21.81 14.44 7.70
N LEU A 148 20.58 14.18 7.24
CA LEU A 148 20.30 13.96 5.82
C LEU A 148 20.71 15.18 4.96
N ILE A 149 20.34 16.39 5.37
CA ILE A 149 20.74 17.61 4.67
C ILE A 149 22.27 17.76 4.64
N ASP A 150 22.93 17.55 5.79
CA ASP A 150 24.39 17.61 5.91
C ASP A 150 25.10 16.55 5.02
N ARG A 151 24.42 15.44 4.71
CA ARG A 151 24.90 14.38 3.80
C ARG A 151 24.51 14.59 2.33
N GLY A 152 23.92 15.74 1.98
CA GLY A 152 23.60 16.10 0.60
C GLY A 152 22.23 15.63 0.10
N PHE A 153 21.34 15.16 0.99
CA PHE A 153 19.95 14.89 0.61
C PHE A 153 19.20 16.19 0.37
N VAL A 154 18.39 16.22 -0.69
CA VAL A 154 17.60 17.40 -1.05
C VAL A 154 16.16 17.16 -0.62
N ARG A 155 15.67 17.97 0.32
CA ARG A 155 14.29 17.90 0.80
C ARG A 155 13.30 18.25 -0.32
N MET A 156 12.37 17.34 -0.57
CA MET A 156 11.27 17.56 -1.48
C MET A 156 10.14 18.30 -0.75
N HIS A 157 9.44 19.19 -1.45
CA HIS A 157 8.39 20.04 -0.87
C HIS A 157 7.00 19.40 -0.98
N ASN A 158 6.95 18.07 -0.81
CA ASN A 158 5.70 17.33 -0.72
C ASN A 158 5.18 17.40 0.72
N GLN A 159 3.89 17.70 0.88
CA GLN A 159 3.25 17.79 2.20
C GLN A 159 2.44 16.52 2.47
N VAL A 160 3.07 15.58 3.16
CA VAL A 160 2.42 14.41 3.74
C VAL A 160 2.49 14.53 5.27
N ASP A 161 1.46 14.08 5.99
CA ASP A 161 1.30 14.37 7.42
C ASP A 161 2.21 13.55 8.34
N HIS A 162 2.75 12.43 7.87
CA HIS A 162 3.46 11.45 8.68
C HIS A 162 4.91 11.18 8.24
N HIS A 163 5.37 11.79 7.14
CA HIS A 163 6.74 11.65 6.65
C HIS A 163 7.24 12.91 5.93
N LEU A 164 8.56 12.95 5.69
CA LEU A 164 9.23 13.92 4.84
C LEU A 164 9.94 13.20 3.70
N GLU A 165 9.76 13.69 2.48
CA GLU A 165 10.44 13.15 1.30
C GLU A 165 11.78 13.85 1.05
N TYR A 166 12.79 13.06 0.71
CA TYR A 166 14.11 13.52 0.28
C TYR A 166 14.50 12.83 -1.02
N SER A 167 15.17 13.56 -1.90
CA SER A 167 15.84 12.99 -3.07
C SER A 167 17.35 12.91 -2.81
N TYR A 168 17.97 11.85 -3.31
CA TYR A 168 19.42 11.65 -3.25
C TYR A 168 19.91 11.04 -4.55
N THR A 169 21.03 11.56 -5.09
CA THR A 169 21.64 11.02 -6.30
C THR A 169 22.84 10.14 -5.91
N MET A 170 22.80 8.87 -6.30
CA MET A 170 23.85 7.89 -6.05
C MET A 170 24.04 7.03 -7.29
N ASN A 171 25.30 6.80 -7.71
CA ASN A 171 25.62 5.94 -8.87
C ASN A 171 24.80 6.27 -10.13
N GLN A 172 24.62 7.56 -10.44
CA GLN A 172 23.80 8.09 -11.55
C GLN A 172 22.28 7.82 -11.45
N GLY A 173 21.81 7.17 -10.37
CA GLY A 173 20.38 7.02 -10.05
C GLY A 173 19.89 8.07 -9.06
N VAL A 174 18.61 8.43 -9.17
CA VAL A 174 17.90 9.29 -8.20
C VAL A 174 17.01 8.42 -7.34
N PHE A 175 17.16 8.52 -6.02
CA PHE A 175 16.41 7.76 -5.04
C PHE A 175 15.53 8.69 -4.20
N ILE A 176 14.35 8.18 -3.86
CA ILE A 176 13.42 8.82 -2.95
C ILE A 176 13.51 8.13 -1.60
N LEU A 177 13.69 8.92 -0.54
CA LEU A 177 13.67 8.50 0.85
C LEU A 177 12.48 9.17 1.54
N GLU A 178 11.56 8.37 2.08
CA GLU A 178 10.51 8.81 2.98
C GLU A 178 10.99 8.64 4.43
N LEU A 179 11.26 9.77 5.11
CA LEU A 179 11.60 9.77 6.53
C LEU A 179 10.32 9.94 7.36
N HIS A 180 9.86 8.85 7.95
CA HIS A 180 8.62 8.76 8.72
C HIS A 180 8.82 9.17 10.18
N SER A 181 7.94 10.04 10.67
CA SER A 181 7.74 10.28 12.10
C SER A 181 6.63 9.39 12.68
N PHE A 182 5.86 8.72 11.81
CA PHE A 182 4.85 7.73 12.18
C PHE A 182 4.73 6.66 11.07
N PRO A 183 4.52 5.37 11.40
CA PRO A 183 4.65 4.28 10.42
C PRO A 183 3.46 4.15 9.45
N ALA A 184 2.47 5.03 9.54
CA ALA A 184 1.35 5.16 8.60
C ALA A 184 0.74 6.57 8.68
N ALA A 185 -0.17 6.91 7.76
CA ALA A 185 -0.92 8.17 7.85
C ALA A 185 -1.91 8.20 9.02
N SER A 186 -2.25 9.42 9.45
CA SER A 186 -3.22 9.63 10.52
C SER A 186 -4.62 9.16 10.14
N LEU A 187 -5.27 8.46 11.07
CA LEU A 187 -6.67 8.10 10.95
C LEU A 187 -7.58 9.32 11.12
N PRO A 188 -8.73 9.36 10.42
CA PRO A 188 -9.68 10.48 10.53
C PRO A 188 -10.38 10.54 11.90
N ASP A 189 -10.58 9.39 12.56
CA ASP A 189 -11.14 9.35 13.91
C ASP A 189 -10.05 9.55 14.98
N GLY A 190 -10.17 10.63 15.76
CA GLY A 190 -9.16 10.97 16.77
C GLY A 190 -9.07 9.97 17.92
N SER A 191 -10.12 9.18 18.20
CA SER A 191 -10.07 8.17 19.26
C SER A 191 -9.34 6.90 18.82
N CYS A 192 -9.48 6.53 17.55
CA CYS A 192 -8.75 5.44 16.91
C CYS A 192 -7.29 5.87 16.68
N GLN A 193 -7.04 7.10 16.24
CA GLN A 193 -5.69 7.64 16.08
C GLN A 193 -4.88 7.58 17.38
N ARG A 194 -5.46 8.00 18.52
CA ARG A 194 -4.81 7.87 19.83
C ARG A 194 -4.53 6.43 20.22
N GLU A 195 -5.35 5.49 19.77
CA GLU A 195 -5.11 4.07 20.04
C GLU A 195 -3.93 3.56 19.20
N VAL A 196 -3.86 3.93 17.93
CA VAL A 196 -2.73 3.62 17.05
C VAL A 196 -1.43 4.22 17.59
N GLU A 197 -1.44 5.47 18.08
CA GLU A 197 -0.28 6.11 18.71
C GLU A 197 0.21 5.33 19.94
N LYS A 198 -0.70 4.79 20.78
CA LYS A 198 -0.31 3.93 21.90
C LYS A 198 0.29 2.61 21.42
N ILE A 199 -0.31 1.99 20.40
CA ILE A 199 0.16 0.72 19.82
C ILE A 199 1.61 0.86 19.36
N PHE A 200 1.96 1.97 18.71
CA PHE A 200 3.31 2.22 18.20
C PHE A 200 4.24 2.97 19.17
N SER A 201 3.82 3.21 20.42
CA SER A 201 4.61 3.96 21.40
C SER A 201 5.94 3.29 21.76
N ASP A 202 6.01 1.96 21.68
CA ASP A 202 7.21 1.16 21.91
C ASP A 202 7.84 0.61 20.62
N ALA A 203 7.48 1.13 19.45
CA ALA A 203 7.76 0.47 18.17
C ALA A 203 9.26 0.25 17.85
N ALA A 204 10.15 1.04 18.44
CA ALA A 204 11.61 0.84 18.34
C ALA A 204 12.20 -0.07 19.43
N SER A 205 11.40 -0.47 20.42
CA SER A 205 11.82 -1.45 21.42
C SER A 205 11.84 -2.83 20.77
N ASP A 206 13.03 -3.44 20.73
CA ASP A 206 13.24 -4.81 20.26
C ASP A 206 12.80 -5.03 18.81
N PRO A 207 13.47 -4.40 17.82
CA PRO A 207 13.11 -4.57 16.42
C PRO A 207 13.38 -6.00 15.92
N ASP A 208 12.53 -6.47 15.00
CA ASP A 208 12.85 -7.67 14.21
C ASP A 208 13.94 -7.32 13.19
N ASN A 209 14.61 -8.32 12.62
CA ASN A 209 15.61 -8.11 11.58
C ASN A 209 15.27 -8.88 10.31
N TYR A 210 15.46 -8.21 9.18
CA TYR A 210 15.28 -8.76 7.85
C TYR A 210 16.62 -8.74 7.14
N HIS A 211 16.84 -9.72 6.25
CA HIS A 211 18.13 -9.94 5.60
C HIS A 211 18.07 -9.86 4.06
N PRO A 212 17.56 -8.76 3.47
CA PRO A 212 17.60 -8.58 2.02
C PRO A 212 19.06 -8.59 1.55
N LEU A 213 19.41 -9.53 0.67
CA LEU A 213 20.79 -9.75 0.20
C LEU A 213 21.81 -9.90 1.34
N GLY A 214 21.40 -10.49 2.47
CA GLY A 214 22.28 -10.69 3.63
C GLY A 214 22.61 -9.41 4.42
N MET A 215 21.95 -8.29 4.13
CA MET A 215 22.12 -7.04 4.88
C MET A 215 21.22 -7.04 6.12
N ASP A 216 21.74 -6.68 7.29
CA ASP A 216 20.95 -6.58 8.51
C ASP A 216 20.16 -5.27 8.56
N VAL A 217 18.85 -5.40 8.29
CA VAL A 217 17.92 -4.27 8.25
C VAL A 217 16.92 -4.38 9.42
N PRO A 218 16.88 -3.40 10.34
CA PRO A 218 15.91 -3.39 11.42
C PRO A 218 14.50 -3.13 10.89
N ALA A 219 13.54 -3.91 11.35
CA ALA A 219 12.13 -3.84 10.95
C ALA A 219 11.21 -3.86 12.18
N LEU A 220 9.95 -3.52 11.98
CA LEU A 220 8.93 -3.68 13.02
C LEU A 220 8.75 -5.17 13.35
N ARG A 221 8.51 -5.45 14.64
CA ARG A 221 8.05 -6.77 15.10
C ARG A 221 6.76 -7.19 14.37
N PRO A 222 6.51 -8.50 14.20
CA PRO A 222 5.41 -9.00 13.36
C PRO A 222 4.05 -8.32 13.59
N GLU A 223 3.60 -8.15 14.84
CA GLU A 223 2.27 -7.57 15.13
C GLU A 223 2.18 -6.10 14.72
N LEU A 224 3.25 -5.33 14.97
CA LEU A 224 3.32 -3.91 14.62
C LEU A 224 3.50 -3.73 13.12
N TYR A 225 4.27 -4.61 12.48
CA TYR A 225 4.47 -4.56 11.05
C TYR A 225 3.15 -4.89 10.32
N ALA A 226 2.46 -5.95 10.75
CA ALA A 226 1.13 -6.29 10.25
C ALA A 226 0.15 -5.10 10.37
N MET A 227 0.16 -4.44 11.53
CA MET A 227 -0.65 -3.24 11.77
C MET A 227 -0.29 -2.10 10.81
N SER A 228 1.00 -1.84 10.57
CA SER A 228 1.47 -0.82 9.63
C SER A 228 1.04 -1.12 8.19
N LEU A 229 1.15 -2.37 7.73
CA LEU A 229 0.68 -2.78 6.40
C LEU A 229 -0.84 -2.60 6.25
N CYS A 230 -1.60 -2.98 7.27
CA CYS A 230 -3.06 -2.80 7.29
C CYS A 230 -3.46 -1.31 7.28
N LEU A 231 -2.76 -0.45 8.02
CA LEU A 231 -3.00 0.99 8.00
C LEU A 231 -2.67 1.61 6.65
N HIS A 232 -1.58 1.18 6.02
CA HIS A 232 -1.18 1.62 4.70
C HIS A 232 -2.24 1.24 3.65
N MET A 233 -2.68 -0.02 3.64
CA MET A 233 -3.79 -0.46 2.77
C MET A 233 -5.07 0.34 3.05
N LEU A 234 -5.42 0.58 4.31
CA LEU A 234 -6.62 1.35 4.68
C LEU A 234 -6.54 2.80 4.19
N GLN A 235 -5.38 3.45 4.33
CA GLN A 235 -5.16 4.81 3.83
C GLN A 235 -5.37 4.87 2.31
N HIS A 236 -4.80 3.94 1.56
CA HIS A 236 -5.02 3.87 0.12
C HIS A 236 -6.48 3.57 -0.19
N PHE A 237 -7.08 2.62 0.50
CA PHE A 237 -8.49 2.26 0.35
C PHE A 237 -9.43 3.44 0.58
N MET A 238 -9.17 4.30 1.56
CA MET A 238 -9.97 5.51 1.80
C MET A 238 -9.69 6.64 0.79
N SER A 239 -8.50 6.67 0.17
CA SER A 239 -8.09 7.73 -0.75
C SER A 239 -8.38 7.38 -2.21
N ALA A 240 -7.41 6.81 -2.93
CA ALA A 240 -7.50 6.52 -4.36
C ALA A 240 -7.66 5.02 -4.68
N GLY A 241 -7.75 4.17 -3.65
CA GLY A 241 -7.61 2.71 -3.70
C GLY A 241 -6.16 2.25 -3.89
N PHE A 242 -5.98 0.93 -3.87
CA PHE A 242 -4.68 0.26 -4.04
C PHE A 242 -4.81 -0.93 -5.00
N GLY A 243 -3.69 -1.33 -5.59
CA GLY A 243 -3.63 -2.47 -6.52
C GLY A 243 -3.20 -3.79 -5.88
N LEU A 244 -3.12 -4.86 -6.67
CA LEU A 244 -2.73 -6.20 -6.21
C LEU A 244 -1.38 -6.24 -5.49
N ARG A 245 -0.45 -5.32 -5.77
CA ARG A 245 0.85 -5.22 -5.06
C ARG A 245 0.70 -5.24 -3.54
N LEU A 246 -0.24 -4.48 -2.97
CA LEU A 246 -0.41 -4.46 -1.51
C LEU A 246 -1.05 -5.74 -0.96
N LEU A 247 -1.88 -6.43 -1.77
CA LEU A 247 -2.39 -7.76 -1.40
C LEU A 247 -1.27 -8.81 -1.46
N CYS A 248 -0.41 -8.74 -2.47
CA CYS A 248 0.78 -9.58 -2.60
C CYS A 248 1.71 -9.40 -1.39
N ASP A 249 1.98 -8.15 -1.02
CA ASP A 249 2.74 -7.79 0.18
C ASP A 249 2.12 -8.40 1.45
N TRP A 250 0.80 -8.38 1.57
CA TRP A 250 0.09 -8.97 2.71
C TRP A 250 0.21 -10.50 2.73
N VAL A 251 0.07 -11.16 1.57
CA VAL A 251 0.22 -12.62 1.45
C VAL A 251 1.63 -13.04 1.84
N VAL A 252 2.68 -12.50 1.21
CA VAL A 252 4.06 -12.91 1.52
C VAL A 252 4.43 -12.64 2.97
N PHE A 253 3.90 -11.56 3.55
CA PHE A 253 4.09 -11.24 4.96
C PHE A 253 3.47 -12.30 5.86
N LEU A 254 2.19 -12.64 5.66
CA LEU A 254 1.49 -13.63 6.48
C LEU A 254 2.08 -15.03 6.32
N LYS A 255 2.46 -15.44 5.11
CA LYS A 255 3.15 -16.72 4.89
C LYS A 255 4.44 -16.83 5.68
N SER A 256 5.21 -15.74 5.76
CA SER A 256 6.51 -15.74 6.43
C SER A 256 6.43 -15.56 7.94
N LYS A 257 5.50 -14.72 8.42
CA LYS A 257 5.48 -14.21 9.79
C LYS A 257 4.18 -14.51 10.54
N GLY A 258 3.11 -14.90 9.87
CA GLY A 258 1.78 -15.09 10.46
C GLY A 258 1.75 -16.12 11.58
N ALA A 259 2.39 -17.27 11.40
CA ALA A 259 2.50 -18.31 12.44
C ALA A 259 3.35 -17.89 13.66
N LYS A 260 4.22 -16.88 13.51
CA LYS A 260 5.08 -16.35 14.58
C LYS A 260 4.46 -15.16 15.32
N MET A 261 3.35 -14.64 14.80
CA MET A 261 2.70 -13.44 15.31
C MET A 261 1.82 -13.77 16.52
N ASP A 262 1.90 -12.95 17.57
CA ASP A 262 0.92 -12.95 18.65
C ASP A 262 -0.44 -12.48 18.11
N CYS A 263 -1.26 -13.47 17.74
CA CYS A 263 -2.55 -13.25 17.11
C CYS A 263 -3.56 -12.56 18.02
N GLU A 264 -3.49 -12.78 19.34
CA GLU A 264 -4.37 -12.12 20.31
C GLU A 264 -4.03 -10.63 20.41
N LYS A 265 -2.73 -10.32 20.50
CA LYS A 265 -2.23 -8.94 20.51
C LYS A 265 -2.57 -8.23 19.20
N PHE A 266 -2.34 -8.85 18.05
CA PHE A 266 -2.71 -8.28 16.75
C PHE A 266 -4.23 -8.04 16.63
N CYS A 267 -5.08 -9.00 17.05
CA CYS A 267 -6.53 -8.83 17.08
C CYS A 267 -6.96 -7.64 17.95
N ARG A 268 -6.33 -7.45 19.12
CA ARG A 268 -6.59 -6.28 19.98
C ARG A 268 -6.21 -4.97 19.28
N TYR A 269 -5.09 -4.92 18.57
CA TYR A 269 -4.65 -3.73 17.82
C TYR A 269 -5.67 -3.33 16.75
N ILE A 270 -6.03 -4.25 15.86
CA ILE A 270 -6.93 -3.95 14.75
C ILE A 270 -8.37 -3.67 15.23
N CYS A 271 -8.82 -4.31 16.32
CA CYS A 271 -10.13 -4.00 16.90
C CYS A 271 -10.13 -2.65 17.63
N GLY A 272 -9.07 -2.33 18.38
CA GLY A 272 -8.94 -1.04 19.09
C GLY A 272 -8.88 0.15 18.15
N ALA A 273 -8.28 -0.02 16.98
CA ALA A 273 -8.24 0.97 15.91
C ALA A 273 -9.50 1.01 15.03
N GLY A 274 -10.49 0.13 15.26
CA GLY A 274 -11.73 0.08 14.48
C GLY A 274 -11.55 -0.44 13.06
N MET A 275 -10.57 -1.31 12.83
CA MET A 275 -10.17 -1.85 11.52
C MET A 275 -10.49 -3.34 11.35
N GLY A 276 -11.06 -4.00 12.36
CA GLY A 276 -11.25 -5.46 12.36
C GLY A 276 -11.94 -6.00 11.11
N LYS A 277 -13.07 -5.40 10.69
CA LYS A 277 -13.79 -5.80 9.48
C LYS A 277 -12.98 -5.59 8.19
N PHE A 278 -12.22 -4.50 8.11
CA PHE A 278 -11.37 -4.22 6.95
C PHE A 278 -10.25 -5.25 6.81
N VAL A 279 -9.51 -5.51 7.89
CA VAL A 279 -8.42 -6.49 7.90
C VAL A 279 -8.95 -7.90 7.62
N TRP A 280 -10.10 -8.25 8.20
CA TRP A 280 -10.78 -9.50 7.89
C TRP A 280 -11.12 -9.61 6.41
N SER A 281 -11.68 -8.54 5.81
CA SER A 281 -12.11 -8.54 4.41
C SER A 281 -10.93 -8.65 3.45
N VAL A 282 -9.85 -7.88 3.67
CA VAL A 282 -8.62 -7.96 2.87
C VAL A 282 -8.02 -9.37 2.93
N THR A 283 -7.95 -9.96 4.13
CA THR A 283 -7.37 -11.30 4.33
C THR A 283 -8.24 -12.38 3.69
N ALA A 284 -9.57 -12.24 3.78
CA ALA A 284 -10.51 -13.13 3.10
C ALA A 284 -10.37 -13.06 1.57
N ILE A 285 -10.22 -11.85 1.01
CA ILE A 285 -9.94 -11.66 -0.44
C ILE A 285 -8.62 -12.33 -0.82
N CYS A 286 -7.56 -12.16 -0.02
CA CYS A 286 -6.28 -12.82 -0.27
C CYS A 286 -6.40 -14.35 -0.26
N SER A 287 -7.23 -14.91 0.62
CA SER A 287 -7.49 -16.35 0.61
C SER A 287 -8.26 -16.80 -0.63
N GLN A 288 -9.36 -16.12 -0.96
CA GLN A 288 -10.22 -16.50 -2.08
C GLN A 288 -9.58 -16.29 -3.46
N LYS A 289 -8.75 -15.25 -3.60
CA LYS A 289 -8.25 -14.79 -4.91
C LYS A 289 -6.77 -15.06 -5.09
N LEU A 290 -5.95 -15.00 -4.03
CA LEU A 290 -4.50 -15.21 -4.10
C LEU A 290 -4.03 -16.53 -3.47
N GLY A 291 -4.93 -17.36 -2.96
CA GLY A 291 -4.59 -18.69 -2.43
C GLY A 291 -3.93 -18.70 -1.05
N LEU A 292 -4.09 -17.63 -0.25
CA LEU A 292 -3.61 -17.61 1.14
C LEU A 292 -4.31 -18.70 1.98
N ASP A 293 -3.53 -19.53 2.67
CA ASP A 293 -4.05 -20.52 3.61
C ASP A 293 -4.34 -19.84 4.95
N ILE A 294 -5.61 -19.61 5.26
CA ILE A 294 -6.01 -18.94 6.51
C ILE A 294 -5.57 -19.75 7.74
N GLY A 295 -5.62 -21.08 7.69
CA GLY A 295 -5.31 -21.93 8.82
C GLY A 295 -3.83 -21.88 9.19
N ALA A 296 -2.95 -21.96 8.19
CA ALA A 296 -1.51 -21.94 8.38
C ALA A 296 -0.94 -20.51 8.51
N ASP A 297 -1.38 -19.59 7.65
CA ASP A 297 -0.73 -18.29 7.45
C ASP A 297 -1.44 -17.15 8.22
N ALA A 298 -2.74 -17.29 8.54
CA ALA A 298 -3.54 -16.22 9.16
C ALA A 298 -4.40 -16.66 10.36
N PRO A 299 -3.84 -17.35 11.39
CA PRO A 299 -4.63 -17.93 12.48
C PRO A 299 -5.48 -16.91 13.26
N PHE A 300 -5.06 -15.64 13.31
CA PHE A 300 -5.82 -14.54 13.91
C PHE A 300 -7.23 -14.37 13.32
N MET A 301 -7.46 -14.79 12.06
CA MET A 301 -8.78 -14.70 11.42
C MET A 301 -9.85 -15.47 12.19
N SER A 302 -9.51 -16.62 12.78
CA SER A 302 -10.43 -17.42 13.59
C SER A 302 -10.84 -16.74 14.91
N MET A 303 -10.00 -15.83 15.40
CA MET A 303 -10.22 -15.08 16.64
C MET A 303 -11.10 -13.84 16.43
N LEU A 304 -11.18 -13.35 15.18
CA LEU A 304 -11.99 -12.20 14.83
C LEU A 304 -13.49 -12.55 14.82
N ARG A 305 -14.23 -11.97 15.77
CA ARG A 305 -15.70 -12.04 15.82
C ARG A 305 -16.37 -10.99 14.93
N CYS A 306 -15.81 -10.77 13.75
CA CYS A 306 -16.31 -9.86 12.74
C CYS A 306 -16.14 -10.48 11.35
N GLY A 307 -16.97 -10.05 10.42
CA GLY A 307 -16.92 -10.44 9.03
C GLY A 307 -17.90 -9.59 8.23
N VAL A 308 -17.90 -9.80 6.92
CA VAL A 308 -18.80 -9.16 5.97
C VAL A 308 -19.44 -10.24 5.10
N SER A 309 -20.55 -9.92 4.43
CA SER A 309 -21.20 -10.87 3.52
C SER A 309 -20.36 -11.12 2.26
N GLY A 310 -20.64 -12.21 1.54
CA GLY A 310 -19.96 -12.50 0.27
C GLY A 310 -20.14 -11.38 -0.77
N GLU A 311 -21.32 -10.76 -0.82
CA GLU A 311 -21.58 -9.61 -1.69
C GLU A 311 -20.70 -8.39 -1.34
N GLN A 312 -20.46 -8.15 -0.05
CA GLN A 312 -19.61 -7.06 0.43
C GLN A 312 -18.13 -7.32 0.10
N LEU A 313 -17.68 -8.57 0.24
CA LEU A 313 -16.33 -8.97 -0.19
C LEU A 313 -16.14 -8.76 -1.69
N GLU A 314 -17.11 -9.17 -2.50
CA GLU A 314 -17.02 -9.03 -3.95
C GLU A 314 -16.99 -7.56 -4.36
N LYS A 315 -17.82 -6.69 -3.76
CA LYS A 315 -17.76 -5.24 -3.99
C LYS A 315 -16.39 -4.65 -3.64
N MET A 316 -15.80 -5.09 -2.52
CA MET A 316 -14.48 -4.63 -2.10
C MET A 316 -13.38 -5.13 -3.05
N TYR A 317 -13.44 -6.39 -3.48
CA TYR A 317 -12.52 -6.95 -4.46
C TYR A 317 -12.63 -6.20 -5.80
N LEU A 318 -13.84 -5.96 -6.30
CA LEU A 318 -14.08 -5.22 -7.52
C LEU A 318 -13.55 -3.77 -7.42
N ASP A 319 -13.70 -3.10 -6.28
CA ASP A 319 -13.09 -1.80 -6.04
C ASP A 319 -11.55 -1.87 -6.11
N ILE A 320 -10.91 -2.89 -5.53
CA ILE A 320 -9.45 -3.08 -5.58
C ILE A 320 -8.96 -3.37 -7.01
N ILE A 321 -9.56 -4.34 -7.69
CA ILE A 321 -9.11 -4.80 -9.01
C ILE A 321 -9.39 -3.75 -10.10
N SER A 322 -10.57 -3.14 -10.10
CA SER A 322 -10.92 -2.09 -11.07
C SER A 322 -10.22 -0.76 -10.78
N GLY A 323 -9.64 -0.64 -9.59
CA GLY A 323 -8.99 0.54 -9.08
C GLY A 323 -7.55 0.73 -9.53
N GLY A 324 -6.79 -0.36 -9.61
CA GLY A 324 -5.34 -0.29 -9.83
C GLY A 324 -4.59 0.39 -8.68
N ASP A 325 -3.26 0.40 -8.78
CA ASP A 325 -2.44 1.09 -7.79
C ASP A 325 -2.64 2.61 -7.88
N PHE A 326 -2.87 3.25 -6.73
CA PHE A 326 -3.19 4.68 -6.61
C PHE A 326 -4.34 5.19 -7.51
N GLY A 327 -5.28 4.32 -7.91
CA GLY A 327 -6.38 4.72 -8.81
C GLY A 327 -5.98 4.83 -10.29
N ALA A 328 -4.82 4.28 -10.68
CA ALA A 328 -4.29 4.38 -12.04
C ALA A 328 -5.24 3.82 -13.12
N ALA A 329 -6.10 2.86 -12.77
CA ALA A 329 -7.09 2.28 -13.70
C ALA A 329 -8.28 3.22 -13.97
N GLN A 330 -8.63 4.10 -13.01
CA GLN A 330 -9.85 4.92 -13.06
C GLN A 330 -9.57 6.39 -12.73
N LYS A 331 -9.49 7.22 -13.78
CA LYS A 331 -9.33 8.68 -13.68
C LYS A 331 -10.34 9.42 -12.78
N PRO A 332 -11.61 8.97 -12.56
CA PRO A 332 -12.57 9.68 -11.69
C PRO A 332 -12.37 9.52 -10.18
N ARG A 333 -11.42 8.73 -9.71
CA ARG A 333 -11.43 8.25 -8.33
C ARG A 333 -11.12 9.36 -7.31
N MET A 334 -11.93 9.41 -6.25
CA MET A 334 -11.89 10.43 -5.19
C MET A 334 -11.76 9.80 -3.81
N VAL A 335 -11.22 10.60 -2.88
CA VAL A 335 -11.14 10.26 -1.45
C VAL A 335 -12.55 10.04 -0.93
N ALA A 336 -12.79 8.86 -0.38
CA ALA A 336 -14.06 8.50 0.20
C ALA A 336 -14.23 9.25 1.54
N VAL A 337 -15.37 9.92 1.70
CA VAL A 337 -15.70 10.71 2.89
C VAL A 337 -16.82 9.97 3.63
N PRO A 338 -16.63 9.53 4.88
CA PRO A 338 -17.70 8.93 5.67
C PRO A 338 -18.85 9.94 5.91
N ASP A 339 -20.07 9.55 5.53
CA ASP A 339 -21.28 10.39 5.56
C ASP A 339 -21.87 10.65 6.95
N ASP A 340 -21.30 10.05 8.00
CA ASP A 340 -21.88 9.99 9.35
C ASP A 340 -22.08 11.37 10.04
N LEU A 341 -21.56 12.47 9.47
CA LEU A 341 -21.78 13.86 9.93
C LEU A 341 -22.32 14.81 8.83
N GLY A 342 -22.72 14.30 7.65
CA GLY A 342 -23.22 15.12 6.54
C GLY A 342 -22.23 16.22 6.07
N LEU A 343 -22.76 17.42 5.77
CA LEU A 343 -21.98 18.61 5.33
C LEU A 343 -20.77 18.92 6.23
N ILE A 344 -20.80 18.54 7.51
CA ILE A 344 -19.72 18.78 8.47
C ILE A 344 -18.49 17.91 8.15
N SER A 345 -18.66 16.65 7.71
CA SER A 345 -17.54 15.80 7.26
C SER A 345 -16.88 16.37 6.00
N TYR A 346 -17.69 16.88 5.07
CA TYR A 346 -17.20 17.56 3.87
C TYR A 346 -16.47 18.86 4.20
N LEU A 347 -17.02 19.68 5.11
CA LEU A 347 -16.37 20.91 5.58
C LEU A 347 -15.08 20.62 6.35
N LYS A 348 -15.02 19.55 7.16
CA LYS A 348 -13.78 19.12 7.83
C LYS A 348 -12.73 18.68 6.82
N THR A 349 -13.11 17.89 5.81
CA THR A 349 -12.20 17.45 4.75
C THR A 349 -11.71 18.62 3.91
N LEU A 350 -12.62 19.53 3.54
CA LEU A 350 -12.30 20.77 2.83
C LEU A 350 -11.40 21.67 3.67
N ASN A 351 -11.68 21.81 4.96
CA ASN A 351 -10.87 22.61 5.86
C ASN A 351 -9.48 21.99 6.08
N ARG A 352 -9.39 20.66 6.17
CA ARG A 352 -8.13 19.92 6.21
C ARG A 352 -7.33 20.17 4.93
N GLN A 353 -7.92 19.95 3.75
CA GLN A 353 -7.30 20.22 2.45
C GLN A 353 -6.87 21.68 2.29
N THR A 354 -7.71 22.62 2.71
CA THR A 354 -7.41 24.05 2.66
C THR A 354 -6.27 24.42 3.59
N SER A 355 -6.23 23.83 4.79
CA SER A 355 -5.16 24.04 5.75
C SER A 355 -3.84 23.42 5.29
N PHE A 356 -3.88 22.29 4.57
CA PHE A 356 -2.70 21.73 3.89
C PHE A 356 -2.23 22.63 2.75
N LYS A 357 -3.14 23.10 1.88
CA LYS A 357 -2.77 23.94 0.72
C LYS A 357 -2.27 25.32 1.12
N TYR A 358 -2.80 25.88 2.21
CA TYR A 358 -2.52 27.25 2.64
C TYR A 358 -2.18 27.35 4.15
N PRO A 359 -1.10 26.72 4.64
CA PRO A 359 -0.86 26.50 6.08
C PRO A 359 -0.63 27.77 6.91
N ARG A 360 -0.23 28.88 6.27
CA ARG A 360 -0.11 30.18 6.93
C ARG A 360 -1.41 30.98 6.86
N ALA A 361 -2.09 30.97 5.71
CA ALA A 361 -3.30 31.75 5.48
C ALA A 361 -4.55 31.12 6.12
N SER A 362 -4.60 29.79 6.24
CA SER A 362 -5.68 29.06 6.91
C SER A 362 -5.74 29.32 8.43
N LYS A 363 -4.70 29.92 9.02
CA LYS A 363 -4.70 30.37 10.41
C LYS A 363 -5.46 31.68 10.62
N ILE A 364 -5.75 32.42 9.55
CA ILE A 364 -6.49 33.69 9.60
C ILE A 364 -7.96 33.38 9.33
N PHE A 365 -8.79 33.46 10.38
CA PHE A 365 -10.20 33.06 10.32
C PHE A 365 -10.98 33.73 9.18
N VAL A 366 -10.72 35.02 8.93
CA VAL A 366 -11.39 35.81 7.88
C VAL A 366 -11.05 35.32 6.46
N LEU A 367 -9.87 34.71 6.26
CA LEU A 367 -9.47 34.20 4.96
C LEU A 367 -10.04 32.81 4.64
N LEU A 368 -10.46 32.04 5.65
CA LEU A 368 -10.93 30.66 5.46
C LEU A 368 -12.03 30.52 4.39
N PRO A 369 -13.11 31.34 4.38
CA PRO A 369 -14.15 31.21 3.36
C PRO A 369 -13.63 31.40 1.93
N PHE A 370 -12.71 32.35 1.72
CA PHE A 370 -12.09 32.59 0.42
C PHE A 370 -11.13 31.46 0.02
N LEU A 371 -10.38 30.91 0.99
CA LEU A 371 -9.48 29.79 0.76
C LEU A 371 -10.24 28.48 0.47
N TRP A 372 -11.41 28.28 1.09
CA TRP A 372 -12.33 27.17 0.78
C TRP A 372 -12.79 27.27 -0.68
N VAL A 373 -13.27 28.44 -1.11
CA VAL A 373 -13.68 28.68 -2.51
C VAL A 373 -12.51 28.42 -3.46
N GLY A 374 -11.32 28.94 -3.17
CA GLY A 374 -10.13 28.70 -3.99
C GLY A 374 -9.69 27.23 -4.03
N THR A 375 -9.90 26.47 -2.95
CA THR A 375 -9.60 25.04 -2.87
C THR A 375 -10.58 24.24 -3.72
N VAL A 376 -11.89 24.52 -3.61
CA VAL A 376 -12.94 23.90 -4.43
C VAL A 376 -12.76 24.25 -5.90
N PHE A 377 -12.48 25.52 -6.23
CA PHE A 377 -12.26 25.94 -7.62
C PHE A 377 -11.02 25.26 -8.22
N GLY A 378 -9.91 25.23 -7.49
CA GLY A 378 -8.71 24.51 -7.92
C GLY A 378 -8.95 23.02 -8.12
N PHE A 379 -9.74 22.40 -7.24
CA PHE A 379 -10.15 21.00 -7.37
C PHE A 379 -10.99 20.76 -8.64
N LEU A 380 -12.01 21.59 -8.89
CA LEU A 380 -12.86 21.50 -10.09
C LEU A 380 -12.06 21.75 -11.38
N HIS A 381 -11.18 22.76 -11.37
CA HIS A 381 -10.33 23.10 -12.49
C HIS A 381 -9.35 21.95 -12.82
N ASN A 382 -8.66 21.41 -11.82
CA ASN A 382 -7.71 20.31 -12.00
C ASN A 382 -8.41 19.04 -12.51
N ASN A 383 -9.60 18.71 -12.00
CA ASN A 383 -10.33 17.54 -12.47
C ASN A 383 -10.82 17.67 -13.91
N ARG A 384 -11.27 18.87 -14.31
CA ARG A 384 -11.75 19.11 -15.67
C ARG A 384 -10.61 19.24 -16.69
N HIS A 385 -9.53 19.95 -16.36
CA HIS A 385 -8.46 20.30 -17.29
C HIS A 385 -7.29 19.33 -17.27
N LEU A 386 -6.89 18.80 -16.11
CA LEU A 386 -5.76 17.86 -16.01
C LEU A 386 -6.23 16.41 -16.12
N ARG A 387 -7.32 16.04 -15.43
CA ARG A 387 -7.82 14.65 -15.41
C ARG A 387 -8.82 14.33 -16.53
N LYS A 388 -9.40 15.35 -17.17
CA LYS A 388 -10.43 15.22 -18.22
C LYS A 388 -11.64 14.38 -17.78
N VAL A 389 -12.06 14.50 -16.52
CA VAL A 389 -13.19 13.74 -15.97
C VAL A 389 -14.34 14.67 -15.62
N LYS A 390 -15.58 14.19 -15.81
CA LYS A 390 -16.78 14.93 -15.37
C LYS A 390 -16.93 14.84 -13.86
N THR A 391 -17.24 15.96 -13.23
CA THR A 391 -17.46 16.06 -11.78
C THR A 391 -18.56 15.10 -11.27
N ILE A 392 -19.55 14.78 -12.10
CA ILE A 392 -20.64 13.85 -11.75
C ILE A 392 -20.11 12.42 -11.57
N ASP A 393 -19.23 11.96 -12.45
CA ASP A 393 -18.66 10.60 -12.38
C ASP A 393 -17.77 10.45 -11.14
N ILE A 394 -17.08 11.54 -10.78
CA ILE A 394 -16.28 11.66 -9.57
C ILE A 394 -17.15 11.56 -8.30
N LEU A 395 -18.28 12.27 -8.27
CA LEU A 395 -19.20 12.26 -7.12
C LEU A 395 -19.89 10.90 -6.97
N LYS A 396 -20.28 10.25 -8.06
CA LYS A 396 -20.84 8.89 -8.03
C LYS A 396 -19.86 7.88 -7.46
N SER A 397 -18.61 7.90 -7.93
CA SER A 397 -17.54 7.04 -7.40
C SER A 397 -17.30 7.28 -5.90
N ALA A 398 -17.32 8.55 -5.46
CA ALA A 398 -17.19 8.89 -4.04
C ALA A 398 -18.37 8.38 -3.19
N GLU A 399 -19.60 8.45 -3.71
CA GLU A 399 -20.81 7.94 -3.05
C GLU A 399 -20.78 6.41 -2.90
N GLU A 400 -20.43 5.69 -3.97
CA GLU A 400 -20.29 4.23 -3.96
C GLU A 400 -19.23 3.76 -2.96
N ARG A 401 -18.07 4.42 -2.96
CA ARG A 401 -16.98 4.14 -2.00
C ARG A 401 -17.37 4.52 -0.58
N GLY A 402 -18.13 5.60 -0.40
CA GLY A 402 -18.70 6.00 0.90
C GLY A 402 -19.63 4.93 1.48
N LYS A 403 -20.51 4.35 0.66
CA LYS A 403 -21.39 3.23 1.05
C LYS A 403 -20.56 2.00 1.47
N LEU A 404 -19.54 1.65 0.69
CA LEU A 404 -18.65 0.53 1.00
C LEU A 404 -17.90 0.71 2.34
N LEU A 405 -17.37 1.91 2.61
CA LEU A 405 -16.73 2.21 3.90
C LEU A 405 -17.70 2.12 5.08
N LYS A 406 -18.95 2.54 4.89
CA LYS A 406 -19.99 2.49 5.92
C LYS A 406 -20.37 1.05 6.27
N GLU A 407 -20.48 0.20 5.25
CA GLU A 407 -20.74 -1.23 5.40
C GLU A 407 -19.62 -1.97 6.16
N LEU A 408 -18.37 -1.52 5.98
CA LEU A 408 -17.22 -2.01 6.75
C LEU A 408 -17.21 -1.53 8.22
N GLU A 409 -18.11 -0.63 8.62
CA GLU A 409 -18.21 -0.05 9.96
C GLU A 409 -16.86 0.45 10.52
N LEU A 410 -16.03 1.03 9.64
CA LEU A 410 -14.72 1.56 10.02
C LEU A 410 -14.82 2.58 11.15
N PHE A 411 -13.91 2.48 12.11
CA PHE A 411 -13.81 3.38 13.27
C PHE A 411 -15.01 3.36 14.24
N ARG A 412 -15.99 2.46 14.04
CA ARG A 412 -17.04 2.22 15.04
C ARG A 412 -16.50 1.28 16.12
N LYS A 413 -16.19 1.82 17.29
CA LYS A 413 -15.99 1.00 18.49
C LYS A 413 -17.32 0.29 18.78
N LYS A 414 -17.31 -1.05 18.94
CA LYS A 414 -18.49 -1.77 19.45
C LYS A 414 -18.97 -1.02 20.69
N GLY A 415 -20.15 -0.44 20.58
CA GLY A 415 -20.72 0.40 21.61
C GLY A 415 -20.74 -0.37 22.93
N LYS A 416 -20.37 0.35 24.00
CA LYS A 416 -20.96 0.16 25.32
C LYS A 416 -22.43 -0.24 25.13
N ARG A 417 -22.77 -1.48 25.47
CA ARG A 417 -24.12 -1.80 25.94
C ARG A 417 -24.10 -1.65 27.44
#